data_AF-A0A7K4J6S5-F1
#
_entry.id   AF-A0A7K4J6S5-F1
#
_cell.length_a   1.000
_cell.length_b   1.000
_cell.length_c   1.000
_cell.angle_alpha   90.00
_cell.angle_beta   90.00
_cell.angle_gamma   90.00
#
_symmetry.space_group_name_H-M   'P 1'
#
loop_
_entity.id
_entity.type
_entity.pdbx_description
1 polymer ?
#
loop_
_entity_poly.entity_id
_entity_poly.type
_entity_poly.pdbx_seq_one_letter_code
_entity_poly.pdbx_strand_id
1 'polypeptide(L)'
;LLKAGANPNKDPLNCLLVAVRAGNHEIVRLLLSYGANVNCYFMLVNDTHFPSAIQYALNDEVMLRLLLNHGYNVEMCFDCMHQDIFGNSFVWSTPEEEILPGWTSSVIKDNPFCDFIAVPWLKHLAGKVVRVFVDYMDYVPLCTKIKYVLETQKEWTEIRHILDNPRPLKHLCRLKIRKLLGLRRLQKLSSLKFPLPPILKNYILYKEYDLYGKGIS
;
A
#
# COMPACT_ATOMS: atom_id res chain seq x y z
N LEU A 1 -9.34 -10.30 -23.46
CA LEU A 1 -9.86 -10.97 -22.25
C LEU A 1 -10.60 -10.02 -21.31
N LEU A 2 -9.92 -9.05 -20.69
CA LEU A 2 -10.57 -8.12 -19.73
C LEU A 2 -11.75 -7.32 -20.34
N LYS A 3 -11.59 -6.79 -21.56
CA LYS A 3 -12.69 -6.16 -22.33
C LYS A 3 -13.87 -7.09 -22.60
N ALA A 4 -13.64 -8.40 -22.66
CA ALA A 4 -14.65 -9.42 -22.87
C ALA A 4 -15.28 -9.92 -21.56
N GLY A 5 -15.03 -9.25 -20.43
CA GLY A 5 -15.63 -9.57 -19.13
C GLY A 5 -14.83 -10.56 -18.26
N ALA A 6 -13.59 -10.88 -18.62
CA ALA A 6 -12.73 -11.69 -17.76
C ALA A 6 -12.49 -10.97 -16.41
N ASN A 7 -12.74 -11.66 -15.30
CA ASN A 7 -12.52 -11.12 -13.96
C ASN A 7 -11.05 -11.35 -13.55
N PRO A 8 -10.25 -10.29 -13.30
CA PRO A 8 -8.83 -10.40 -12.97
C PRO A 8 -8.54 -11.09 -11.62
N ASN A 9 -9.56 -11.29 -10.78
CA ASN A 9 -9.42 -11.84 -9.42
C ASN A 9 -9.87 -13.31 -9.31
N LYS A 10 -10.32 -13.95 -10.39
CA LYS A 10 -10.85 -15.32 -10.35
C LYS A 10 -9.79 -16.41 -10.38
N ASP A 11 -8.60 -16.10 -10.90
CA ASP A 11 -7.55 -17.09 -11.11
C ASP A 11 -6.86 -17.45 -9.78
N PRO A 12 -6.65 -18.75 -9.46
CA PRO A 12 -5.85 -19.15 -8.31
C PRO A 12 -4.42 -18.60 -8.34
N LEU A 13 -3.85 -18.38 -9.53
CA LEU A 13 -2.63 -17.63 -9.70
C LEU A 13 -2.99 -16.16 -9.92
N ASN A 14 -2.83 -15.35 -8.88
CA ASN A 14 -3.19 -13.93 -8.95
C ASN A 14 -2.38 -13.21 -10.04
N CYS A 15 -3.02 -12.90 -11.17
CA CYS A 15 -2.38 -12.31 -12.35
C CYS A 15 -1.73 -10.95 -12.04
N LEU A 16 -2.29 -10.20 -11.09
CA LEU A 16 -1.70 -8.94 -10.64
C LEU A 16 -0.36 -9.19 -9.96
N LEU A 17 -0.31 -10.14 -9.02
CA LEU A 17 0.93 -10.48 -8.30
C LEU A 17 2.05 -10.92 -9.26
N VAL A 18 1.72 -11.72 -10.27
CA VAL A 18 2.66 -12.12 -11.32
C VAL A 18 3.19 -10.92 -12.10
N ALA A 19 2.30 -10.00 -12.50
CA ALA A 19 2.68 -8.79 -13.24
C ALA A 19 3.56 -7.84 -12.42
N VAL A 20 3.27 -7.69 -11.11
CA VAL A 20 4.07 -6.89 -10.18
C VAL A 20 5.46 -7.52 -10.00
N ARG A 21 5.53 -8.85 -9.79
CA ARG A 21 6.80 -9.58 -9.70
C ARG A 21 7.65 -9.44 -10.97
N ALA A 22 7.01 -9.37 -12.14
CA ALA A 22 7.68 -9.15 -13.42
C ALA A 22 8.07 -7.67 -13.66
N GLY A 23 7.70 -6.73 -12.78
CA GLY A 23 7.95 -5.30 -12.97
C GLY A 23 7.19 -4.66 -14.13
N ASN A 24 6.12 -5.30 -14.62
CA ASN A 24 5.41 -4.84 -15.81
C ASN A 24 4.31 -3.83 -15.46
N HIS A 25 4.72 -2.55 -15.39
CA HIS A 25 3.85 -1.41 -15.06
C HIS A 25 2.59 -1.30 -15.93
N GLU A 26 2.69 -1.58 -17.23
CA GLU A 26 1.56 -1.48 -18.15
C GLU A 26 0.49 -2.53 -17.86
N ILE A 27 0.93 -3.79 -17.66
CA ILE A 27 0.01 -4.87 -17.31
C ILE A 27 -0.60 -4.61 -15.93
N VAL A 28 0.19 -4.14 -14.95
CA VAL A 28 -0.32 -3.79 -13.63
C VAL A 28 -1.38 -2.69 -13.72
N ARG A 29 -1.11 -1.58 -14.43
CA ARG A 29 -2.11 -0.52 -14.67
C ARG A 29 -3.38 -1.05 -15.33
N LEU A 30 -3.23 -1.89 -16.35
CA LEU A 30 -4.36 -2.48 -17.05
C LEU A 30 -5.20 -3.32 -16.08
N LEU A 31 -4.60 -4.25 -15.35
CA LEU A 31 -5.30 -5.10 -14.39
C LEU A 31 -6.00 -4.26 -13.30
N LEU A 32 -5.31 -3.27 -12.75
CA LEU A 32 -5.87 -2.36 -11.74
C LEU A 32 -7.04 -1.52 -12.30
N SER A 33 -6.99 -1.09 -13.55
CA SER A 33 -8.09 -0.35 -14.22
C SER A 33 -9.35 -1.20 -14.40
N TYR A 34 -9.20 -2.53 -14.47
CA TYR A 34 -10.29 -3.50 -14.50
C TYR A 34 -10.67 -4.04 -13.12
N GLY A 35 -10.16 -3.44 -12.04
CA GLY A 35 -10.57 -3.77 -10.67
C GLY A 35 -9.86 -5.00 -10.08
N ALA A 36 -8.63 -5.29 -10.51
CA ALA A 36 -7.78 -6.26 -9.82
C ALA A 36 -7.59 -5.86 -8.35
N ASN A 37 -7.69 -6.84 -7.45
CA ASN A 37 -7.48 -6.66 -6.02
C ASN A 37 -5.98 -6.56 -5.74
N VAL A 38 -5.57 -5.40 -5.25
CA VAL A 38 -4.17 -5.10 -4.90
C VAL A 38 -3.74 -5.72 -3.56
N ASN A 39 -4.70 -6.02 -2.68
CA ASN A 39 -4.46 -6.70 -1.40
C ASN A 39 -4.50 -8.22 -1.60
N CYS A 40 -3.60 -8.70 -2.45
CA CYS A 40 -3.50 -10.11 -2.82
C CYS A 40 -2.35 -10.82 -2.12
N TYR A 41 -2.54 -12.10 -1.82
CA TYR A 41 -1.57 -12.99 -1.18
C TYR A 41 -1.14 -14.11 -2.12
N PHE A 42 0.03 -14.71 -1.86
CA PHE A 42 0.45 -15.92 -2.55
C PHE A 42 -0.28 -17.14 -1.96
N MET A 43 -1.12 -17.81 -2.76
CA MET A 43 -2.06 -18.84 -2.30
C MET A 43 -1.41 -20.13 -1.78
N LEU A 44 -0.21 -20.49 -2.28
CA LEU A 44 0.41 -21.79 -1.95
C LEU A 44 1.32 -21.75 -0.73
N VAL A 45 1.92 -20.59 -0.46
CA VAL A 45 2.88 -20.35 0.63
C VAL A 45 2.71 -18.90 1.04
N ASN A 46 1.72 -18.61 1.88
CA ASN A 46 1.68 -17.30 2.51
C ASN A 46 2.53 -17.34 3.77
N ASP A 47 3.66 -16.66 3.74
CA ASP A 47 4.55 -16.48 4.89
C ASP A 47 4.52 -15.05 5.43
N THR A 48 3.75 -14.14 4.83
CA THR A 48 3.68 -12.72 5.19
C THR A 48 2.35 -12.31 5.79
N HIS A 49 2.40 -11.49 6.85
CA HIS A 49 1.20 -10.91 7.49
C HIS A 49 0.52 -9.84 6.61
N PHE A 50 1.32 -9.13 5.81
CA PHE A 50 0.87 -8.07 4.91
C PHE A 50 0.68 -8.59 3.47
N PRO A 51 -0.15 -7.93 2.63
CA PRO A 51 -0.40 -8.41 1.27
C PRO A 51 0.88 -8.49 0.41
N SER A 52 1.09 -9.63 -0.23
CA SER A 52 2.37 -10.02 -0.84
C SER A 52 2.82 -9.13 -2.00
N ALA A 53 1.93 -8.38 -2.67
CA ALA A 53 2.30 -7.56 -3.83
C ALA A 53 3.39 -6.53 -3.53
N ILE A 54 3.40 -5.97 -2.31
CA ILE A 54 4.33 -4.90 -1.94
C ILE A 54 5.79 -5.36 -1.91
N GLN A 55 6.03 -6.64 -1.62
CA GLN A 55 7.37 -7.19 -1.47
C GLN A 55 8.20 -7.08 -2.74
N TYR A 56 7.54 -7.08 -3.90
CA TYR A 56 8.15 -6.96 -5.22
C TYR A 56 8.26 -5.51 -5.69
N ALA A 57 7.66 -4.56 -4.96
CA ALA A 57 7.62 -3.14 -5.32
C ALA A 57 8.57 -2.27 -4.47
N LEU A 58 9.24 -2.83 -3.45
CA LEU A 58 10.02 -2.04 -2.48
C LEU A 58 11.17 -1.23 -3.09
N ASN A 59 11.77 -1.73 -4.18
CA ASN A 59 12.86 -1.05 -4.89
C ASN A 59 12.38 -0.21 -6.08
N ASP A 60 11.07 -0.22 -6.37
CA ASP A 60 10.46 0.46 -7.50
C ASP A 60 9.37 1.40 -6.99
N GLU A 61 9.73 2.66 -6.77
CA GLU A 61 8.80 3.67 -6.24
C GLU A 61 7.58 3.88 -7.16
N VAL A 62 7.73 3.69 -8.49
CA VAL A 62 6.62 3.86 -9.43
C VAL A 62 5.62 2.72 -9.25
N MET A 63 6.09 1.48 -9.20
CA MET A 63 5.24 0.32 -8.90
C MET A 63 4.62 0.44 -7.51
N LEU A 64 5.40 0.86 -6.51
CA LEU A 64 4.94 1.05 -5.13
C LEU A 64 3.77 2.03 -5.06
N ARG A 65 3.96 3.24 -5.61
CA ARG A 65 2.91 4.28 -5.66
C ARG A 65 1.72 3.84 -6.50
N LEU A 66 1.93 3.07 -7.57
CA LEU A 66 0.84 2.50 -8.37
C LEU A 66 -0.05 1.59 -7.53
N LEU A 67 0.52 0.66 -6.76
CA LEU A 67 -0.25 -0.22 -5.87
C LEU A 67 -0.99 0.58 -4.78
N LEU A 68 -0.30 1.54 -4.15
CA LEU A 68 -0.86 2.40 -3.09
C LEU A 68 -2.01 3.29 -3.59
N ASN A 69 -1.86 3.88 -4.78
CA ASN A 69 -2.90 4.70 -5.43
C ASN A 69 -4.18 3.89 -5.69
N HIS A 70 -4.03 2.58 -5.92
CA HIS A 70 -5.11 1.64 -6.15
C HIS A 70 -5.58 0.89 -4.90
N GLY A 71 -5.20 1.35 -3.71
CA GLY A 71 -5.82 0.94 -2.44
C GLY A 71 -5.13 -0.23 -1.74
N TYR A 72 -3.81 -0.37 -1.93
CA TYR A 72 -3.02 -1.25 -1.09
C TYR A 72 -3.18 -0.83 0.39
N ASN A 73 -3.51 -1.78 1.24
CA ASN A 73 -3.74 -1.55 2.66
C ASN A 73 -2.41 -1.47 3.41
N VAL A 74 -1.87 -0.26 3.49
CA VAL A 74 -0.58 0.03 4.15
C VAL A 74 -0.60 -0.25 5.64
N GLU A 75 -1.76 -0.15 6.28
CA GLU A 75 -1.91 -0.38 7.73
C GLU A 75 -1.45 -1.80 8.11
N MET A 76 -1.66 -2.79 7.23
CA MET A 76 -1.20 -4.17 7.42
C MET A 76 0.34 -4.29 7.47
N CYS A 77 1.08 -3.35 6.87
CA CYS A 77 2.55 -3.31 6.97
C CYS A 77 3.03 -2.82 8.35
N PHE A 78 2.16 -2.31 9.20
CA PHE A 78 2.50 -1.90 10.57
C PHE A 78 1.75 -2.69 11.62
N ASP A 79 0.95 -3.67 11.20
CA ASP A 79 0.34 -4.65 12.09
C ASP A 79 1.38 -5.71 12.44
N CYS A 80 1.87 -5.66 13.68
CA CYS A 80 2.83 -6.62 14.19
C CYS A 80 2.74 -6.71 15.72
N MET A 81 3.13 -7.87 16.25
CA MET A 81 3.14 -8.12 17.70
C MET A 81 4.36 -7.51 18.41
N HIS A 82 5.22 -6.77 17.70
CA HIS A 82 6.34 -6.07 18.32
C HIS A 82 5.82 -4.85 19.08
N GLN A 83 6.32 -4.66 20.30
CA GLN A 83 5.89 -3.57 21.17
C GLN A 83 6.09 -2.20 20.50
N ASP A 84 5.07 -1.35 20.58
CA ASP A 84 5.16 0.05 20.14
C ASP A 84 6.00 0.89 21.12
N ILE A 85 6.24 2.16 20.78
CA ILE A 85 7.01 3.10 21.60
C ILE A 85 6.33 3.37 22.97
N PHE A 86 5.02 3.11 23.08
CA PHE A 86 4.19 3.34 24.27
C PHE A 86 3.94 2.08 25.10
N GLY A 87 4.55 0.95 24.74
CA GLY A 87 4.37 -0.31 25.45
C GLY A 87 3.11 -1.09 25.06
N ASN A 88 2.32 -0.60 24.12
CA ASN A 88 1.07 -1.22 23.69
C ASN A 88 1.30 -2.18 22.51
N SER A 89 0.63 -3.33 22.56
CA SER A 89 0.41 -4.17 21.38
C SER A 89 -0.82 -3.61 20.68
N PHE A 90 -0.65 -2.93 19.55
CA PHE A 90 -1.79 -2.58 18.69
C PHE A 90 -2.28 -3.87 18.04
N VAL A 91 -3.20 -4.55 18.72
CA VAL A 91 -4.11 -5.47 18.02
C VAL A 91 -5.10 -4.56 17.33
N TRP A 92 -4.87 -4.25 16.06
CA TRP A 92 -5.95 -3.70 15.23
C TRP A 92 -7.09 -4.69 15.35
N SER A 93 -8.23 -4.26 15.93
CA SER A 93 -9.42 -5.10 16.02
C SER A 93 -9.70 -5.57 14.60
N THR A 94 -9.53 -6.88 14.39
CA THR A 94 -9.86 -7.53 13.14
C THR A 94 -11.23 -7.02 12.70
N PRO A 95 -11.36 -6.40 11.52
CA PRO A 95 -12.68 -6.20 10.95
C PRO A 95 -13.29 -7.60 10.87
N GLU A 96 -14.41 -7.78 11.56
CA GLU A 96 -15.24 -9.00 11.59
C GLU A 96 -15.07 -9.79 10.29
N GLU A 97 -14.37 -10.93 10.37
CA GLU A 97 -14.20 -11.99 9.37
C GLU A 97 -14.69 -11.70 7.93
N GLU A 98 -14.13 -10.69 7.25
CA GLU A 98 -14.07 -10.72 5.79
C GLU A 98 -12.91 -11.64 5.43
N ILE A 99 -13.21 -12.92 5.25
CA ILE A 99 -12.28 -13.93 4.73
C ILE A 99 -11.70 -13.38 3.43
N LEU A 100 -10.51 -12.78 3.48
CA LEU A 100 -9.79 -12.33 2.30
C LEU A 100 -9.57 -13.58 1.44
N PRO A 101 -9.96 -13.56 0.15
CA PRO A 101 -9.86 -14.73 -0.70
C PRO A 101 -8.39 -15.15 -0.81
N GLY A 102 -8.05 -16.26 -0.15
CA GLY A 102 -6.70 -16.81 -0.09
C GLY A 102 -6.03 -16.87 1.27
N TRP A 103 -6.64 -16.30 2.32
CA TRP A 103 -6.11 -16.41 3.68
C TRP A 103 -6.75 -17.60 4.41
N THR A 104 -5.96 -18.62 4.70
CA THR A 104 -6.35 -19.72 5.61
C THR A 104 -5.62 -19.52 6.93
N SER A 105 -6.35 -19.32 8.03
CA SER A 105 -5.84 -19.17 9.40
C SER A 105 -5.30 -20.50 9.96
N SER A 106 -4.29 -21.07 9.31
CA SER A 106 -3.69 -22.35 9.67
C SER A 106 -2.23 -22.14 10.10
N VAL A 107 -2.01 -21.80 11.37
CA VAL A 107 -0.81 -22.18 12.15
C VAL A 107 0.56 -21.84 11.51
N ILE A 108 0.72 -20.66 10.90
CA ILE A 108 2.04 -20.14 10.52
C ILE A 108 2.28 -18.83 11.27
N LYS A 109 3.50 -18.68 11.79
CA LYS A 109 4.01 -17.46 12.41
C LYS A 109 4.23 -16.45 11.27
N ASP A 110 3.16 -15.78 10.83
CA ASP A 110 3.19 -14.85 9.71
C ASP A 110 4.27 -13.79 9.92
N ASN A 111 5.13 -13.59 8.91
CA ASN A 111 6.28 -12.69 8.97
C ASN A 111 5.79 -11.24 8.83
N PRO A 112 5.89 -10.41 9.88
CA PRO A 112 5.46 -9.02 9.80
C PRO A 112 6.42 -8.21 8.93
N PHE A 113 5.93 -7.12 8.37
CA PHE A 113 6.73 -6.25 7.49
C PHE A 113 8.00 -5.72 8.18
N CYS A 114 7.95 -5.46 9.49
CA CYS A 114 9.13 -5.03 10.26
C CYS A 114 10.26 -6.05 10.24
N ASP A 115 9.95 -7.34 10.20
CA ASP A 115 10.94 -8.41 10.12
C ASP A 115 11.44 -8.55 8.68
N PHE A 116 10.53 -8.45 7.73
CA PHE A 116 10.83 -8.48 6.30
C PHE A 116 11.76 -7.35 5.86
N ILE A 117 11.45 -6.09 6.18
CA ILE A 117 12.23 -4.93 5.72
C ILE A 117 13.56 -4.78 6.47
N ALA A 118 13.68 -5.35 7.68
CA ALA A 118 14.88 -5.22 8.51
C ALA A 118 16.03 -6.15 8.09
N VAL A 119 15.79 -7.09 7.16
CA VAL A 119 16.86 -7.98 6.68
C VAL A 119 17.99 -7.20 6.01
N PRO A 120 19.26 -7.65 6.09
CA PRO A 120 20.43 -6.87 5.66
C PRO A 120 20.39 -6.36 4.22
N TRP A 121 19.78 -7.12 3.30
CA TRP A 121 19.67 -6.74 1.89
C TRP A 121 18.46 -5.84 1.57
N LEU A 122 17.51 -5.65 2.49
CA LEU A 122 16.37 -4.73 2.30
C LEU A 122 16.40 -3.51 3.22
N LYS A 123 17.14 -3.56 4.34
CA LYS A 123 17.14 -2.49 5.36
C LYS A 123 17.41 -1.09 4.80
N HIS A 124 18.21 -0.99 3.73
CA HIS A 124 18.55 0.26 3.06
C HIS A 124 17.38 0.90 2.29
N LEU A 125 16.30 0.15 2.05
CA LEU A 125 15.08 0.62 1.41
C LEU A 125 14.04 1.11 2.43
N ALA A 126 14.18 0.76 3.70
CA ALA A 126 13.19 1.02 4.74
C ALA A 126 12.82 2.51 4.82
N GLY A 127 13.82 3.41 4.78
CA GLY A 127 13.61 4.85 4.84
C GLY A 127 12.73 5.34 3.70
N LYS A 128 13.09 5.02 2.45
CA LYS A 128 12.31 5.38 1.26
C LYS A 128 10.90 4.82 1.29
N VAL A 129 10.76 3.53 1.58
CA VAL A 129 9.45 2.85 1.59
C VAL A 129 8.53 3.45 2.65
N VAL A 130 8.99 3.58 3.89
CA VAL A 130 8.18 4.16 4.97
C VAL A 130 7.85 5.62 4.67
N ARG A 131 8.78 6.38 4.08
CA ARG A 131 8.51 7.74 3.64
C ARG A 131 7.36 7.81 2.63
N VAL A 132 7.29 6.88 1.69
CA VAL A 132 6.16 6.76 0.76
C VAL A 132 4.88 6.35 1.49
N PHE A 133 4.94 5.37 2.40
CA PHE A 133 3.78 4.92 3.19
C PHE A 133 3.10 6.05 3.95
N VAL A 134 3.88 6.96 4.53
CA VAL A 134 3.38 8.15 5.23
C VAL A 134 2.50 9.04 4.33
N ASP A 135 2.63 9.00 3.00
CA ASP A 135 1.75 9.77 2.10
C ASP A 135 0.31 9.21 2.01
N TYR A 136 0.10 7.98 2.48
CA TYR A 136 -1.14 7.21 2.39
C TYR A 136 -1.78 6.90 3.75
N MET A 137 -1.17 7.34 4.85
CA MET A 137 -1.63 7.09 6.23
C MET A 137 -1.83 8.41 6.99
N ASP A 138 -2.79 8.42 7.90
CA ASP A 138 -3.01 9.52 8.85
C ASP A 138 -2.08 9.41 10.07
N TYR A 139 -1.77 8.19 10.50
CA TYR A 139 -0.85 7.87 11.57
C TYR A 139 -0.04 6.61 11.22
N VAL A 140 1.25 6.58 11.60
CA VAL A 140 2.12 5.43 11.36
C VAL A 140 2.59 4.85 12.70
N PRO A 141 2.08 3.69 13.13
CA PRO A 141 2.52 3.04 14.36
C PRO A 141 3.87 2.36 14.12
N LEU A 142 4.97 3.07 14.43
CA LEU A 142 6.32 2.50 14.33
C LEU A 142 6.59 1.57 15.52
N CYS A 143 6.75 0.28 15.26
CA CYS A 143 7.31 -0.64 16.24
C CYS A 143 8.80 -0.37 16.50
N THR A 144 9.31 -0.82 17.64
CA THR A 144 10.72 -0.64 18.04
C THR A 144 11.73 -1.07 16.98
N LYS A 145 11.44 -2.18 16.28
CA LYS A 145 12.32 -2.72 15.23
C LYS A 145 12.39 -1.85 13.98
N ILE A 146 11.25 -1.40 13.46
CA ILE A 146 11.23 -0.48 12.31
C ILE A 146 11.92 0.83 12.70
N LYS A 147 11.65 1.35 13.89
CA LYS A 147 12.27 2.59 14.37
C LYS A 147 13.80 2.48 14.36
N TYR A 148 14.36 1.41 14.92
CA TYR A 148 15.81 1.19 14.93
C TYR A 148 16.41 1.16 13.52
N VAL A 149 15.74 0.48 12.58
CA VAL A 149 16.18 0.46 11.18
C VAL A 149 16.10 1.87 10.58
N LEU A 150 15.00 2.58 10.79
CA LEU A 150 14.77 3.91 10.24
C LEU A 150 15.76 4.94 10.77
N GLU A 151 16.14 4.90 12.05
CA GLU A 151 17.10 5.85 12.65
C GLU A 151 18.46 5.87 11.93
N THR A 152 18.81 4.78 11.23
CA THR A 152 20.04 4.68 10.41
C THR A 152 19.87 5.20 8.98
N GLN A 153 18.65 5.55 8.56
CA GLN A 153 18.32 5.96 7.19
C GLN A 153 18.34 7.48 7.03
N LYS A 154 18.69 7.94 5.84
CA LYS A 154 18.75 9.37 5.49
C LYS A 154 17.36 10.05 5.55
N GLU A 155 16.30 9.31 5.27
CA GLU A 155 14.91 9.81 5.30
C GLU A 155 14.36 9.98 6.73
N TRP A 156 15.08 9.51 7.75
CA TRP A 156 14.59 9.51 9.13
C TRP A 156 14.20 10.89 9.65
N THR A 157 15.02 11.90 9.37
CA THR A 157 14.77 13.27 9.83
C THR A 157 13.46 13.82 9.28
N GLU A 158 13.17 13.56 8.02
CA GLU A 158 11.92 13.95 7.37
C GLU A 158 10.74 13.13 7.90
N ILE A 159 10.87 11.80 8.00
CA ILE A 159 9.83 10.91 8.54
C ILE A 159 9.46 11.35 9.96
N ARG A 160 10.46 11.52 10.82
CA ARG A 160 10.28 11.96 12.21
C ARG A 160 9.60 13.31 12.29
N HIS A 161 10.05 14.29 11.50
CA HIS A 161 9.39 15.60 11.45
C HIS A 161 7.91 15.48 11.06
N ILE A 162 7.58 14.59 10.11
CA ILE A 162 6.20 14.36 9.71
C ILE A 162 5.37 13.70 10.83
N LEU A 163 5.94 12.74 11.58
CA LEU A 163 5.25 12.02 12.64
C LEU A 163 5.10 12.85 13.93
N ASP A 164 6.06 13.73 14.22
CA ASP A 164 6.05 14.61 15.39
C ASP A 164 5.08 15.80 15.24
N ASN A 165 4.54 16.01 14.03
CA ASN A 165 3.62 17.11 13.73
C ASN A 165 2.22 16.61 13.32
N PRO A 166 1.15 17.34 13.67
CA PRO A 166 -0.19 17.00 13.20
C PRO A 166 -0.25 17.06 11.67
N ARG A 167 -0.89 16.05 11.07
CA ARG A 167 -1.03 15.98 9.61
C ARG A 167 -1.86 17.16 9.09
N PRO A 168 -1.48 17.78 7.96
CA PRO A 168 -2.26 18.85 7.36
C PRO A 168 -3.70 18.42 7.10
N LEU A 169 -4.67 19.28 7.42
CA LEU A 169 -6.10 18.96 7.26
C LEU A 169 -6.44 18.53 5.82
N LYS A 170 -5.83 19.16 4.81
CA LYS A 170 -5.99 18.74 3.40
C LYS A 170 -5.69 17.27 3.17
N HIS A 171 -4.67 16.73 3.85
CA HIS A 171 -4.24 15.34 3.73
C HIS A 171 -5.23 14.40 4.43
N LEU A 172 -5.66 14.75 5.64
CA LEU A 172 -6.70 13.99 6.34
C LEU A 172 -8.02 13.97 5.55
N CYS A 173 -8.42 15.10 4.98
CA CYS A 173 -9.56 15.19 4.07
C CYS A 173 -9.39 14.27 2.85
N ARG A 174 -8.21 14.25 2.22
CA ARG A 174 -7.92 13.34 1.10
C ARG A 174 -8.14 11.88 1.48
N LEU A 175 -7.59 11.43 2.61
CA LEU A 175 -7.74 10.06 3.07
C LEU A 175 -9.20 9.72 3.37
N LYS A 176 -9.92 10.58 4.08
CA LYS A 176 -11.34 10.37 4.42
C LYS A 176 -12.23 10.32 3.16
N ILE A 177 -12.03 11.24 2.22
CA ILE A 177 -12.77 11.26 0.95
C ILE A 177 -12.53 9.97 0.17
N ARG A 178 -11.27 9.52 0.08
CA ARG A 178 -10.93 8.28 -0.62
C ARG A 178 -11.57 7.05 0.03
N LYS A 179 -11.55 6.97 1.37
CA LYS A 179 -12.21 5.90 2.14
C LYS A 179 -13.73 5.86 1.90
N LEU A 180 -14.38 7.03 1.86
CA LEU A 180 -15.84 7.14 1.64
C LEU A 180 -16.26 6.86 0.19
N LEU A 181 -15.45 7.26 -0.79
CA LEU A 181 -15.73 6.97 -2.20
C LEU A 181 -15.47 5.50 -2.52
N GLY A 182 -14.43 4.92 -1.93
CA GLY A 182 -13.93 3.59 -2.30
C GLY A 182 -13.34 3.56 -3.70
N LEU A 183 -12.59 2.48 -4.00
CA LEU A 183 -11.78 2.37 -5.23
C LEU A 183 -12.62 2.43 -6.50
N ARG A 184 -13.77 1.76 -6.54
CA ARG A 184 -14.64 1.72 -7.73
C ARG A 184 -15.14 3.12 -8.11
N ARG A 185 -15.50 3.96 -7.14
CA ARG A 185 -15.95 5.33 -7.44
C ARG A 185 -14.78 6.24 -7.75
N LEU A 186 -13.60 6.05 -7.13
CA LEU A 186 -12.38 6.79 -7.47
C LEU A 186 -11.93 6.53 -8.91
N GLN A 187 -12.01 5.29 -9.39
CA GLN A 187 -11.73 4.97 -10.79
C GLN A 187 -12.70 5.68 -11.74
N LYS A 188 -13.99 5.69 -11.40
CA LYS A 188 -15.01 6.45 -12.15
C LYS A 188 -14.85 7.97 -12.01
N LEU A 189 -14.25 8.45 -10.93
CA LEU A 189 -14.03 9.87 -10.71
C LEU A 189 -13.11 10.43 -11.79
N SER A 190 -12.17 9.63 -12.32
CA SER A 190 -11.35 10.03 -13.47
C SER A 190 -12.21 10.39 -14.70
N SER A 191 -13.28 9.64 -14.98
CA SER A 191 -14.13 9.79 -16.16
C SER A 191 -15.38 10.65 -15.97
N LEU A 192 -15.89 10.79 -14.75
CA LEU A 192 -17.10 11.58 -14.47
C LEU A 192 -16.79 13.08 -14.31
N LYS A 193 -17.73 13.92 -14.78
CA LYS A 193 -17.82 15.36 -14.47
C LYS A 193 -18.29 15.52 -13.02
N PHE A 194 -17.42 15.20 -12.07
CA PHE A 194 -17.67 15.47 -10.66
C PHE A 194 -17.53 16.99 -10.41
N PRO A 195 -18.38 17.62 -9.58
CA PRO A 195 -18.37 19.07 -9.35
C PRO A 195 -17.23 19.49 -8.41
N LEU A 196 -16.00 19.04 -8.69
CA LEU A 196 -14.80 19.47 -7.99
C LEU A 196 -13.84 20.14 -8.97
N PRO A 197 -13.17 21.23 -8.56
CA PRO A 197 -12.07 21.81 -9.30
C PRO A 197 -11.03 20.75 -9.73
N PRO A 198 -10.44 20.86 -10.94
CA PRO A 198 -9.45 19.90 -11.44
C PRO A 198 -8.27 19.66 -10.48
N ILE A 199 -7.84 20.69 -9.76
CA ILE A 199 -6.75 20.62 -8.79
C ILE A 199 -7.11 19.67 -7.63
N LEU A 200 -8.31 19.82 -7.07
CA LEU A 200 -8.78 18.94 -5.99
C LEU A 200 -9.02 17.51 -6.49
N LYS A 201 -9.53 17.36 -7.71
CA LYS A 201 -9.67 16.07 -8.39
C LYS A 201 -8.32 15.35 -8.51
N ASN A 202 -7.29 16.05 -8.99
CA ASN A 202 -5.95 15.51 -9.14
C ASN A 202 -5.33 15.12 -7.80
N TYR A 203 -5.50 15.97 -6.77
CA TYR A 203 -5.04 15.71 -5.42
C TYR A 203 -5.69 14.47 -4.78
N ILE A 204 -7.01 14.30 -4.92
CA ILE A 204 -7.72 13.10 -4.41
C ILE A 204 -7.28 11.82 -5.14
N LEU A 205 -6.94 11.94 -6.43
CA LEU A 205 -6.49 10.84 -7.27
C LEU A 205 -4.98 10.57 -7.17
N TYR A 206 -4.25 11.25 -6.29
CA TYR A 206 -2.79 11.12 -6.15
C TYR A 206 -2.02 11.35 -7.46
N LYS A 207 -2.52 12.22 -8.35
CA LYS A 207 -1.85 12.45 -9.64
C LYS A 207 -0.46 13.08 -9.50
N GLU A 208 -0.18 13.76 -8.40
CA GLU A 208 1.17 14.25 -8.09
C GLU A 208 2.21 13.11 -7.99
N TYR A 209 1.75 11.91 -7.66
CA TYR A 209 2.51 10.67 -7.49
C TYR A 209 2.41 9.73 -8.70
N ASP A 210 1.70 10.11 -9.76
CA ASP A 210 1.72 9.38 -11.04
C ASP A 210 3.00 9.75 -11.80
N LEU A 211 4.09 9.07 -11.44
CA LEU A 211 5.43 9.32 -11.96
C LEU A 211 5.60 8.85 -13.42
N TYR A 212 4.70 8.00 -13.93
CA TYR A 212 4.79 7.46 -15.28
C TYR A 212 4.39 8.51 -16.35
N GLY A 213 3.37 9.34 -16.05
CA GLY A 213 2.93 10.40 -16.96
C GLY A 213 3.89 11.59 -17.10
N LYS A 214 4.90 11.70 -16.23
CA LYS A 214 5.92 12.76 -16.29
C LYS A 214 7.10 12.42 -17.21
N GLY A 215 7.20 11.19 -17.71
CA GLY A 215 8.27 10.74 -18.60
C GLY A 215 7.91 10.71 -20.09
N ILE A 216 6.71 11.21 -20.47
CA ILE A 216 6.21 11.21 -21.85
C ILE A 216 5.71 12.62 -22.24
N SER A 217 6.45 13.66 -21.85
CA SER A 217 6.24 15.04 -22.33
C SER A 217 7.50 15.56 -22.98
#